data_AF-A0AAV4CWJ3-F1
#
_entry.id   AF-A0AAV4CWJ3-F1
#
_cell.length_a   1.000
_cell.length_b   1.000
_cell.length_c   1.000
_cell.angle_alpha   90.00
_cell.angle_beta   90.00
_cell.angle_gamma   90.00
#
_symmetry.space_group_name_H-M   'P 1'
#
loop_
_entity.id
_entity.type
_entity.pdbx_description
1 polymer ?
#
loop_
_entity_poly.entity_id
_entity_poly.type
_entity_poly.pdbx_seq_one_letter_code
_entity_poly.pdbx_strand_id
1 'polypeptide(L)'
;MSTFDQHLDLTPAGETVVRRHTSLPPPKPFDGTSELWPRWRARFQRFRLCSGLSNKPEDEQVGTLLYSMGDIADDILSVVRLDETKATYNETLSALDGYFNSKKSQI
;
A
#
# COMPACT_ATOMS: atom_id res chain seq x y z
N MET A 1 -24.96 -15.82 50.62
CA MET A 1 -23.80 -16.47 49.97
C MET A 1 -24.25 -16.91 48.59
N SER A 2 -23.54 -16.46 47.54
CA SER A 2 -23.30 -17.10 46.23
C SER A 2 -24.48 -17.76 45.48
N THR A 3 -24.73 -17.57 44.18
CA THR A 3 -23.81 -17.23 43.08
C THR A 3 -24.63 -16.68 41.92
N PHE A 4 -24.03 -15.70 41.26
CA PHE A 4 -24.34 -15.12 39.97
C PHE A 4 -24.57 -16.22 38.90
N ASP A 5 -25.79 -16.36 38.38
CA ASP A 5 -26.07 -17.14 37.17
C ASP A 5 -25.42 -16.41 35.97
N GLN A 6 -24.20 -16.84 35.62
CA GLN A 6 -23.61 -16.52 34.33
C GLN A 6 -24.41 -17.26 33.26
N HIS A 7 -25.29 -16.54 32.58
CA HIS A 7 -25.83 -16.96 31.29
C HIS A 7 -24.65 -17.02 30.31
N LEU A 8 -24.08 -18.21 30.17
CA LEU A 8 -23.01 -18.50 29.24
C LEU A 8 -23.62 -18.48 27.84
N ASP A 9 -23.62 -17.31 27.19
CA ASP A 9 -23.88 -17.23 25.75
C ASP A 9 -22.75 -17.94 25.02
N LEU A 10 -22.94 -19.25 24.84
CA LEU A 10 -22.14 -20.09 23.99
C LEU A 10 -22.30 -19.58 22.56
N THR A 11 -21.39 -18.71 22.13
CA THR A 11 -21.17 -18.44 20.72
C THR A 11 -20.80 -19.77 20.04
N PRO A 12 -21.44 -20.15 18.93
CA PRO A 12 -21.11 -21.38 18.24
C PRO A 12 -19.65 -21.33 17.79
N ALA A 13 -18.84 -22.25 18.32
CA ALA A 13 -17.52 -22.52 17.79
C ALA A 13 -17.66 -22.96 16.33
N GLY A 14 -17.07 -22.22 15.38
CA GLY A 14 -16.96 -22.73 14.02
C GLY A 14 -16.82 -21.74 12.87
N GLU A 15 -16.93 -20.43 13.08
CA GLU A 15 -16.73 -19.49 11.97
C GLU A 15 -15.35 -18.85 12.03
N THR A 16 -14.32 -19.66 11.75
CA THR A 16 -13.09 -19.10 11.16
C THR A 16 -13.49 -18.46 9.84
N VAL A 17 -13.70 -17.14 9.85
CA VAL A 17 -13.74 -16.35 8.62
C VAL A 17 -12.35 -16.46 8.00
N VAL A 18 -12.15 -17.50 7.18
CA VAL A 18 -10.98 -17.63 6.33
C VAL A 18 -11.05 -16.49 5.34
N ARG A 19 -10.48 -15.33 5.72
CA ARG A 19 -10.24 -14.25 4.79
C ARG A 19 -9.17 -14.73 3.83
N ARG A 20 -9.63 -15.35 2.74
CA ARG A 20 -8.77 -15.66 1.61
C ARG A 20 -8.21 -14.33 1.14
N HIS A 21 -6.95 -14.06 1.43
CA HIS A 21 -6.23 -12.98 0.78
C HIS A 21 -6.35 -13.26 -0.71
N THR A 22 -7.08 -12.41 -1.43
CA THR A 22 -7.14 -12.52 -2.88
C THR A 22 -5.75 -12.22 -3.39
N SER A 23 -5.09 -13.24 -3.94
CA SER A 23 -3.82 -13.06 -4.64
C SER A 23 -4.14 -12.23 -5.89
N LEU A 24 -3.99 -10.91 -5.75
CA LEU A 24 -4.05 -10.00 -6.87
C LEU A 24 -2.70 -10.03 -7.57
N PRO A 25 -2.66 -10.12 -8.91
CA PRO A 25 -1.41 -9.91 -9.61
C PRO A 25 -0.88 -8.51 -9.28
N PRO A 26 0.45 -8.33 -9.16
CA PRO A 26 1.04 -7.02 -9.04
C PRO A 26 0.54 -6.10 -10.16
N PRO A 27 0.36 -4.79 -9.90
CA PRO A 27 0.04 -3.86 -10.95
C PRO A 27 1.13 -3.88 -12.03
N LYS A 28 0.75 -3.57 -13.27
CA LYS A 28 1.74 -3.40 -14.34
C LYS A 28 2.76 -2.32 -13.93
N PRO A 29 4.05 -2.49 -14.28
CA PRO A 29 5.07 -1.48 -14.06
C PRO A 29 4.61 -0.12 -14.55
N PHE A 30 5.04 0.93 -13.84
CA PHE A 30 4.71 2.29 -14.23
C PHE A 30 5.65 2.73 -15.36
N ASP A 31 5.12 3.45 -16.35
CA ASP A 31 5.92 3.91 -17.50
C ASP A 31 6.62 5.26 -17.24
N GLY A 32 6.46 5.84 -16.05
CA GLY A 32 7.06 7.12 -15.67
C GLY A 32 6.31 8.35 -16.20
N THR A 33 5.22 8.17 -16.96
CA THR A 33 4.46 9.27 -17.56
C THR A 33 3.66 10.03 -16.50
N SER A 34 4.00 11.30 -16.27
CA SER A 34 3.42 12.09 -15.17
C SER A 34 1.89 12.24 -15.26
N GLU A 35 1.33 12.29 -16.47
CA GLU A 35 -0.12 12.36 -16.71
C GLU A 35 -0.84 11.08 -16.28
N LEU A 36 -0.15 9.93 -16.32
CA LEU A 36 -0.67 8.62 -15.94
C LEU A 36 -0.51 8.33 -14.46
N TRP A 37 0.27 9.12 -13.72
CA TRP A 37 0.52 8.94 -12.29
C TRP A 37 -0.75 8.79 -11.47
N PRO A 38 -1.78 9.68 -11.56
CA PRO A 38 -2.99 9.54 -10.75
C PRO A 38 -3.72 8.22 -11.00
N ARG A 39 -3.71 7.74 -12.26
CA ARG A 39 -4.36 6.49 -12.65
C ARG A 39 -3.59 5.27 -12.13
N TRP A 40 -2.26 5.29 -12.22
CA TRP A 40 -1.42 4.22 -11.72
C TRP A 40 -1.45 4.14 -10.19
N ARG A 41 -1.32 5.28 -9.51
CA ARG A 41 -1.45 5.39 -8.04
C ARG A 41 -2.78 4.80 -7.54
N ALA A 42 -3.90 5.16 -8.17
CA ALA A 42 -5.20 4.61 -7.80
C ALA A 42 -5.29 3.08 -7.98
N ARG A 43 -4.59 2.53 -8.99
CA ARG A 43 -4.48 1.07 -9.18
C ARG A 43 -3.66 0.44 -8.06
N PHE A 44 -2.51 1.02 -7.72
CA PHE A 44 -1.68 0.53 -6.62
C PHE A 44 -2.42 0.59 -5.28
N GLN A 45 -3.16 1.66 -5.00
CA GLN A 45 -3.92 1.78 -3.74
C GLN A 45 -4.99 0.69 -3.59
N ARG A 46 -5.66 0.33 -4.69
CA ARG A 46 -6.60 -0.81 -4.71
C ARG A 46 -5.88 -2.13 -4.48
N PHE A 47 -4.73 -2.33 -5.13
CA PHE A 47 -3.88 -3.49 -4.88
C PHE A 47 -3.46 -3.57 -3.40
N ARG A 48 -3.02 -2.45 -2.80
CA ARG A 48 -2.61 -2.37 -1.40
C ARG A 48 -3.72 -2.77 -0.43
N LEU A 49 -4.94 -2.26 -0.67
CA LEU A 49 -6.10 -2.56 0.17
C LEU A 49 -6.57 -4.02 0.01
N CYS A 50 -6.70 -4.49 -1.23
CA CYS A 50 -7.29 -5.79 -1.51
C CYS A 50 -6.34 -6.96 -1.24
N SER A 51 -5.03 -6.78 -1.39
CA SER A 51 -4.02 -7.80 -1.02
C SER A 51 -3.81 -7.90 0.50
N GLY A 52 -4.23 -6.87 1.25
CA GLY A 52 -3.90 -6.72 2.67
C GLY A 52 -2.50 -6.16 2.92
N LEU A 53 -1.79 -5.71 1.89
CA LEU A 53 -0.52 -4.99 2.02
C LEU A 53 -0.65 -3.78 2.94
N SER A 54 -1.84 -3.15 3.01
CA SER A 54 -2.11 -2.04 3.93
C SER A 54 -1.91 -2.36 5.41
N ASN A 55 -1.90 -3.64 5.78
CA ASN A 55 -1.74 -4.10 7.17
C ASN A 55 -0.32 -4.59 7.44
N LYS A 56 0.57 -4.54 6.45
CA LYS A 56 1.97 -4.95 6.58
C LYS A 56 2.82 -3.82 7.15
N PRO A 57 4.02 -4.13 7.68
CA PRO A 57 5.01 -3.14 8.06
C PRO A 57 5.28 -2.09 6.97
N GLU A 58 5.66 -0.87 7.37
CA GLU A 58 5.87 0.26 6.44
C GLU A 58 6.95 -0.04 5.38
N ASP A 59 8.02 -0.72 5.76
CA ASP A 59 9.10 -1.16 4.87
C ASP A 59 8.59 -2.15 3.80
N GLU A 60 7.75 -3.12 4.17
CA GLU A 60 7.10 -4.02 3.19
C GLU A 60 6.21 -3.23 2.22
N GLN A 61 5.47 -2.24 2.72
CA GLN A 61 4.58 -1.42 1.90
C GLN A 61 5.36 -0.53 0.91
N VAL A 62 6.40 0.14 1.41
CA VAL A 62 7.29 1.01 0.61
C VAL A 62 8.05 0.18 -0.41
N GLY A 63 8.69 -0.92 0.01
CA GLY A 63 9.39 -1.81 -0.89
C GLY A 63 8.48 -2.38 -1.98
N THR A 64 7.25 -2.79 -1.64
CA THR A 64 6.30 -3.28 -2.65
C THR A 64 5.84 -2.18 -3.61
N LEU A 65 5.69 -0.94 -3.14
CA LEU A 65 5.35 0.22 -3.98
C LEU A 65 6.43 0.48 -5.02
N LEU A 66 7.68 0.57 -4.58
CA LEU A 66 8.84 0.87 -5.41
C LEU A 66 9.14 -0.28 -6.37
N TYR A 67 9.10 -1.52 -5.87
CA TYR A 67 9.20 -2.72 -6.71
C TYR A 67 8.14 -2.77 -7.81
N SER A 68 6.89 -2.42 -7.48
CA SER A 68 5.80 -2.41 -8.46
C SER A 68 5.93 -1.29 -9.49
N MET A 69 6.59 -0.19 -9.10
CA MET A 69 6.84 0.95 -9.99
C MET A 69 7.92 0.62 -11.03
N GLY A 70 8.91 -0.22 -10.68
CA GLY A 70 10.00 -0.65 -11.55
C GLY A 70 11.16 0.36 -11.55
N ASP A 71 12.03 0.30 -12.56
CA ASP A 71 13.29 1.05 -12.63
C ASP A 71 13.13 2.57 -12.44
N ILE A 72 11.99 3.15 -12.82
CA ILE A 72 11.69 4.58 -12.62
C ILE A 72 11.63 4.97 -11.14
N ALA A 73 11.42 4.02 -10.23
CA ALA A 73 11.44 4.27 -8.79
C ALA A 73 12.82 4.76 -8.35
N ASP A 74 13.90 4.09 -8.77
CA ASP A 74 15.27 4.44 -8.40
C ASP A 74 15.66 5.82 -8.94
N ASP A 75 15.26 6.13 -10.17
CA ASP A 75 15.46 7.45 -10.78
C ASP A 75 14.78 8.55 -9.96
N ILE A 76 13.54 8.32 -9.50
CA ILE A 76 12.82 9.31 -8.71
C ILE A 76 13.43 9.46 -7.31
N LEU A 77 13.75 8.35 -6.63
CA LEU A 77 14.39 8.37 -5.31
C LEU A 77 15.70 9.15 -5.32
N SER A 78 16.48 9.05 -6.40
CA SER A 78 17.72 9.83 -6.58
C SER A 78 17.45 11.34 -6.61
N VAL A 79 16.30 11.77 -7.15
CA VAL A 79 15.90 13.17 -7.24
C VAL A 79 15.30 13.67 -5.93
N VAL A 80 14.40 12.90 -5.32
CA VAL A 80 13.69 13.32 -4.09
C VAL A 80 14.51 13.11 -2.81
N ARG A 81 15.64 12.39 -2.88
CA ARG A 81 16.55 12.08 -1.75
C ARG A 81 15.82 11.43 -0.58
N LEU A 82 14.92 10.50 -0.88
CA LEU A 82 14.17 9.75 0.11
C LEU A 82 14.92 8.46 0.49
N ASP A 83 14.99 8.17 1.79
CA ASP A 83 15.52 6.89 2.31
C ASP A 83 14.36 5.90 2.48
N GLU A 84 14.21 4.99 1.53
CA GLU A 84 13.14 3.97 1.51
C GLU A 84 13.14 3.04 2.74
N THR A 85 14.28 2.89 3.43
CA THR A 85 14.40 2.03 4.61
C THR A 85 13.83 2.67 5.88
N LYS A 86 13.64 4.00 5.86
CA LYS A 86 13.14 4.78 7.00
C LYS A 86 11.83 5.50 6.72
N ALA A 87 11.50 5.72 5.44
CA ALA A 87 10.30 6.42 5.04
C ALA A 87 9.05 5.58 5.33
N THR A 88 8.00 6.25 5.76
CA THR A 88 6.66 5.66 5.78
C THR A 88 6.06 5.60 4.38
N TYR A 89 5.04 4.77 4.19
CA TYR A 89 4.26 4.70 2.96
C TYR A 89 3.70 6.07 2.57
N ASN A 90 3.21 6.85 3.53
CA ASN A 90 2.63 8.17 3.26
C ASN A 90 3.69 9.20 2.85
N GLU A 91 4.86 9.20 3.49
CA GLU A 91 5.97 10.08 3.10
C GLU A 91 6.47 9.75 1.69
N THR A 92 6.65 8.46 1.41
CA THR A 92 7.03 7.97 0.08
C THR A 92 6.02 8.39 -0.98
N LEU A 93 4.72 8.21 -0.71
CA LEU A 93 3.65 8.57 -1.64
C LEU A 93 3.57 10.09 -1.88
N SER A 94 3.79 10.89 -0.83
CA SER A 94 3.83 12.35 -0.92
C SER A 94 5.02 12.84 -1.75
N ALA A 95 6.19 12.23 -1.58
CA ALA A 95 7.38 12.55 -2.37
C ALA A 95 7.16 12.25 -3.87
N LEU A 96 6.55 11.10 -4.18
CA LEU A 96 6.18 10.73 -5.55
C LEU A 96 5.15 11.71 -6.14
N ASP A 97 4.10 12.06 -5.39
CA ASP A 97 3.11 13.06 -5.80
C ASP A 97 3.77 14.40 -6.13
N GLY A 98 4.67 14.87 -5.26
CA GLY A 98 5.42 16.11 -5.47
C GLY A 98 6.25 16.08 -6.76
N TYR A 99 6.97 14.97 -6.99
CA TYR A 99 7.76 14.77 -8.20
C TYR A 99 6.89 14.86 -9.46
N PHE A 100 5.81 14.07 -9.56
CA PHE A 100 4.97 14.04 -10.77
C PHE A 100 4.16 15.32 -10.98
N ASN A 101 3.73 15.99 -9.91
CA ASN A 101 3.06 17.29 -10.02
C ASN A 101 4.01 18.36 -10.55
N SER A 102 5.28 18.35 -10.13
CA SER A 102 6.29 19.31 -10.62
C SER A 102 6.57 19.14 -12.12
N LYS A 103 6.55 17.90 -12.63
CA LYS A 103 6.74 17.57 -14.05
C LYS A 103 5.56 17.97 -14.92
N LYS A 104 4.33 17.78 -14.43
CA LYS A 104 3.09 18.16 -15.14
C LYS A 104 2.98 19.67 -15.38
N SER A 105 3.55 20.49 -14.49
CA SER A 105 3.51 21.95 -14.59
C SER A 105 4.58 22.57 -15.49
N GLN A 106 5.47 21.77 -16.10
CA GLN A 106 6.51 22.26 -17.01
C GLN A 106 6.12 22.19 -18.51
N ILE A 107 4.84 21.94 -18.82
CA ILE A 107 4.30 21.88 -20.19
C ILE A 107 3.42 23.09 -20.46
#